data_AF-A0A937X037-F1
#
_entry.id   AF-A0A937X037-F1
#
_cell.length_a   1.000
_cell.length_b   1.000
_cell.length_c   1.000
_cell.angle_alpha   90.00
_cell.angle_beta   90.00
_cell.angle_gamma   90.00
#
_symmetry.space_group_name_H-M   'P 1'
#
loop_
_entity.id
_entity.type
_entity.pdbx_description
1 polymer ?
#
loop_
_entity_poly.entity_id
_entity_poly.type
_entity_poly.pdbx_seq_one_letter_code
_entity_poly.pdbx_strand_id
1 'polypeptide(L)'
;MLPEPVRHALLQGRVIPAHPLALDARRKFDERRQRAVSRYYIATGAGGLAIGVHTTQFEIRRPEVGLFKPVLEWGAEVMTTEAPSDFIRIAGICGPTRQAEGEAGLARSLGYHAGLLSLSALKEADDDALIHHCRTIADVLPIMGFYLQPSVGGRILSYGFWRRFVEIEQVVAIKIAPFNRYQTLDVLRAVAESGRVRDIALYT
;
A
#
# COMPACT_ATOMS: atom_id res chain seq x y z
N MET A 1 -6.27 -7.81 11.38
CA MET A 1 -6.69 -8.94 10.53
C MET A 1 -7.65 -8.47 9.46
N LEU A 2 -7.52 -9.00 8.24
CA LEU A 2 -8.38 -8.68 7.10
C LEU A 2 -9.74 -9.39 7.22
N PRO A 3 -10.83 -8.80 6.68
CA PRO A 3 -12.07 -9.55 6.46
C PRO A 3 -11.83 -10.75 5.54
N GLU A 4 -12.44 -11.91 5.85
CA GLU A 4 -12.15 -13.16 5.12
C GLU A 4 -12.40 -13.08 3.59
N PRO A 5 -13.49 -12.45 3.09
CA PRO A 5 -13.67 -12.29 1.64
C PRO A 5 -12.53 -11.49 0.99
N VAL A 6 -12.03 -10.46 1.68
CA VAL A 6 -10.92 -9.62 1.21
C VAL A 6 -9.61 -10.40 1.25
N ARG A 7 -9.36 -11.19 2.30
CA ARG A 7 -8.17 -12.06 2.39
C ARG A 7 -8.15 -13.06 1.24
N HIS A 8 -9.28 -13.70 0.96
CA HIS A 8 -9.40 -14.63 -0.16
C HIS A 8 -9.16 -13.94 -1.51
N ALA A 9 -9.79 -12.78 -1.75
CA ALA A 9 -9.60 -11.98 -2.96
C ALA A 9 -8.13 -11.55 -3.14
N LEU A 10 -7.44 -11.17 -2.06
CA LEU A 10 -6.04 -10.79 -2.09
C LEU A 10 -5.13 -11.97 -2.48
N LEU A 11 -5.39 -13.16 -1.94
CA LEU A 11 -4.63 -14.39 -2.26
C LEU A 11 -4.91 -14.94 -3.67
N GLN A 12 -6.08 -14.63 -4.24
CA GLN A 12 -6.39 -14.92 -5.65
C GLN A 12 -5.61 -14.07 -6.65
N GLY A 13 -4.86 -13.05 -6.19
CA GLY A 13 -4.04 -12.21 -7.07
C GLY A 13 -4.84 -11.26 -7.95
N ARG A 14 -5.95 -10.70 -7.45
CA ARG A 14 -6.80 -9.78 -8.23
C ARG A 14 -6.05 -8.50 -8.62
N VAL A 15 -6.45 -7.86 -9.72
CA VAL A 15 -5.84 -6.60 -10.16
C VAL A 15 -6.20 -5.45 -9.22
N ILE A 16 -5.17 -4.78 -8.67
CA ILE A 16 -5.29 -3.62 -7.77
C ILE A 16 -4.55 -2.42 -8.41
N PRO A 17 -5.23 -1.57 -9.19
CA PRO A 17 -4.61 -0.39 -9.79
C PRO A 17 -4.12 0.60 -8.74
N ALA A 18 -2.94 1.19 -9.01
CA ALA A 18 -2.46 2.36 -8.29
C ALA A 18 -3.23 3.59 -8.77
N HIS A 19 -4.08 4.14 -7.90
CA HIS A 19 -5.04 5.18 -8.25
C HIS A 19 -4.32 6.52 -8.50
N PRO A 20 -4.49 7.15 -9.68
CA PRO A 20 -3.88 8.44 -9.97
C PRO A 20 -4.56 9.57 -9.21
N LEU A 21 -3.88 10.72 -9.16
CA LEU A 21 -4.47 11.99 -8.73
C LEU A 21 -5.11 12.69 -9.93
N ALA A 22 -6.41 12.96 -9.86
CA ALA A 22 -7.12 13.71 -10.87
C ALA A 22 -6.96 15.22 -10.63
N LEU A 23 -6.36 15.89 -11.61
CA LEU A 23 -6.21 17.35 -11.62
C LEU A 23 -6.97 17.95 -12.81
N ASP A 24 -7.44 19.18 -12.64
CA ASP A 24 -7.99 20.00 -13.71
C ASP A 24 -6.87 20.66 -14.56
N ALA A 25 -7.26 21.42 -15.59
CA ALA A 25 -6.33 22.12 -16.47
C ALA A 25 -5.47 23.19 -15.75
N ARG A 26 -5.86 23.59 -14.53
CA ARG A 26 -5.14 24.55 -13.67
C ARG A 26 -4.30 23.85 -12.60
N ARG A 27 -4.14 22.52 -12.70
CA ARG A 27 -3.41 21.67 -11.73
C ARG A 27 -4.03 21.71 -10.32
N LYS A 28 -5.33 21.96 -10.23
CA LYS A 28 -6.09 21.85 -8.98
C LYS A 28 -6.76 20.50 -8.92
N PHE A 29 -6.90 19.97 -7.71
CA PHE A 29 -7.57 18.71 -7.49
C PHE A 29 -9.02 18.75 -8.00
N ASP A 30 -9.42 17.74 -8.77
CA ASP A 30 -10.76 17.62 -9.35
C ASP A 30 -11.49 16.41 -8.74
N GLU A 31 -12.33 16.68 -7.72
CA GLU A 31 -13.08 15.65 -7.00
C GLU A 31 -13.97 14.82 -7.93
N ARG A 32 -14.68 15.50 -8.86
CA ARG A 32 -15.60 14.84 -9.78
C ARG A 32 -14.87 13.80 -10.62
N ARG A 33 -13.70 14.16 -11.14
CA ARG A 33 -12.85 13.24 -11.91
C ARG A 33 -12.19 12.18 -11.03
N GLN A 34 -11.77 12.52 -9.81
CA GLN A 34 -11.20 11.55 -8.87
C GLN A 34 -12.18 10.41 -8.62
N ARG A 35 -13.44 10.73 -8.29
CA ARG A 35 -14.51 9.74 -8.11
C ARG A 35 -14.82 8.98 -9.41
N ALA A 36 -14.80 9.66 -10.56
CA ALA A 36 -15.05 9.01 -11.85
C ALA A 36 -13.98 7.96 -12.18
N VAL A 37 -12.70 8.21 -11.86
CA VAL A 37 -11.62 7.23 -12.04
C VAL A 37 -11.82 6.02 -11.11
N SER A 38 -12.23 6.23 -9.85
CA SER A 38 -12.55 5.12 -8.94
C SER A 38 -13.69 4.25 -9.49
N ARG A 39 -14.80 4.88 -9.93
CA ARG A 39 -15.93 4.19 -10.55
C ARG A 39 -15.53 3.44 -11.81
N TYR A 40 -14.70 4.06 -12.66
CA TYR A 40 -14.20 3.42 -13.87
C TYR A 40 -13.50 2.10 -13.54
N TYR A 41 -12.54 2.10 -12.59
CA TYR A 41 -11.85 0.88 -12.22
C TYR A 41 -12.79 -0.20 -11.68
N ILE A 42 -13.73 0.18 -10.81
CA ILE A 42 -14.76 -0.74 -10.28
C ILE A 42 -15.59 -1.34 -11.42
N ALA A 43 -16.13 -0.50 -12.31
CA ALA A 43 -16.98 -0.92 -13.43
C ALA A 43 -16.23 -1.80 -14.45
N THR A 44 -14.93 -1.60 -14.61
CA THR A 44 -14.08 -2.45 -15.47
C THR A 44 -13.61 -3.76 -14.83
N GLY A 45 -14.03 -4.05 -13.58
CA GLY A 45 -13.73 -5.30 -12.91
C GLY A 45 -12.38 -5.36 -12.19
N ALA A 46 -11.80 -4.21 -11.81
CA ALA A 46 -10.69 -4.22 -10.86
C ALA A 46 -11.11 -4.95 -9.57
N GLY A 47 -10.20 -5.70 -8.95
CA GLY A 47 -10.49 -6.38 -7.68
C GLY A 47 -10.17 -5.56 -6.44
N GLY A 48 -9.55 -4.40 -6.62
CA GLY A 48 -9.23 -3.46 -5.56
C GLY A 48 -8.67 -2.14 -6.08
N LEU A 49 -8.38 -1.21 -5.19
CA LEU A 49 -7.69 0.04 -5.49
C LEU A 49 -6.65 0.36 -4.43
N ALA A 50 -5.51 0.91 -4.86
CA ALA A 50 -4.48 1.46 -4.00
C ALA A 50 -4.41 2.99 -4.13
N ILE A 51 -4.78 3.71 -3.08
CA ILE A 51 -4.94 5.18 -3.07
C ILE A 51 -3.90 5.81 -2.13
N GLY A 52 -3.34 6.96 -2.50
CA GLY A 52 -2.29 7.63 -1.70
C GLY A 52 -0.90 7.02 -1.88
N VAL A 53 -0.70 6.28 -2.98
CA VAL A 53 0.55 5.62 -3.38
C VAL A 53 1.34 6.49 -4.36
N HIS A 54 2.49 6.02 -4.86
CA HIS A 54 3.35 6.78 -5.79
C HIS A 54 2.58 7.41 -6.97
N THR A 55 1.65 6.67 -7.60
CA THR A 55 0.82 7.17 -8.70
C THR A 55 -0.15 8.29 -8.30
N THR A 56 -0.56 8.34 -7.03
CA THR A 56 -1.36 9.43 -6.45
C THR A 56 -0.51 10.68 -6.13
N GLN A 57 0.82 10.57 -6.26
CA GLN A 57 1.83 11.58 -5.89
C GLN A 57 1.95 11.78 -4.38
N PHE A 58 3.13 11.54 -3.82
CA PHE A 58 3.34 11.65 -2.36
C PHE A 58 3.20 13.09 -1.84
N GLU A 59 3.32 14.08 -2.73
CA GLU A 59 3.15 15.51 -2.46
C GLU A 59 1.77 15.87 -1.88
N ILE A 60 0.75 15.03 -2.04
CA ILE A 60 -0.58 15.24 -1.42
C ILE A 60 -0.52 15.38 0.11
N ARG A 61 0.57 14.91 0.74
CA ARG A 61 0.81 14.96 2.19
C ARG A 61 1.43 16.28 2.66
N ARG A 62 1.98 17.09 1.75
CA ARG A 62 2.61 18.35 2.14
C ARG A 62 1.55 19.26 2.77
N PRO A 63 1.84 19.94 3.91
CA PRO A 63 0.85 20.77 4.60
C PRO A 63 0.19 21.82 3.68
N GLU A 64 0.95 22.39 2.75
CA GLU A 64 0.47 23.37 1.77
C GLU A 64 -0.43 22.78 0.66
N VAL A 65 -0.39 21.45 0.47
CA VAL A 65 -1.26 20.73 -0.47
C VAL A 65 -2.47 20.15 0.26
N GLY A 66 -2.25 19.44 1.37
CA GLY A 66 -3.31 19.00 2.30
C GLY A 66 -4.32 18.00 1.72
N LEU A 67 -3.96 17.26 0.67
CA LEU A 67 -4.88 16.39 -0.06
C LEU A 67 -4.90 14.92 0.38
N PHE A 68 -4.00 14.50 1.27
CA PHE A 68 -3.92 13.09 1.67
C PHE A 68 -5.24 12.55 2.26
N LYS A 69 -5.80 13.21 3.29
CA LYS A 69 -7.07 12.79 3.88
C LYS A 69 -8.23 12.87 2.88
N PRO A 70 -8.48 14.01 2.21
CA PRO A 70 -9.61 14.11 1.29
C PRO A 70 -9.60 13.04 0.19
N VAL A 71 -8.44 12.79 -0.43
CA VAL A 71 -8.31 11.78 -1.49
C VAL A 71 -8.61 10.37 -0.99
N LEU A 72 -8.19 10.01 0.23
CA LEU A 72 -8.51 8.72 0.83
C LEU A 72 -10.01 8.60 1.17
N GLU A 73 -10.59 9.67 1.72
CA GLU A 73 -12.00 9.71 2.15
C GLU A 73 -12.96 9.54 0.97
N TRP A 74 -12.78 10.30 -0.11
CA TRP A 74 -13.61 10.15 -1.31
C TRP A 74 -13.44 8.79 -1.99
N GLY A 75 -12.21 8.26 -2.02
CA GLY A 75 -11.96 6.92 -2.52
C GLY A 75 -12.72 5.87 -1.71
N ALA A 76 -12.70 5.97 -0.39
CA ALA A 76 -13.42 5.07 0.51
C ALA A 76 -14.94 5.17 0.35
N GLU A 77 -15.49 6.38 0.18
CA GLU A 77 -16.92 6.58 -0.08
C GLU A 77 -17.38 5.87 -1.37
N VAL A 78 -16.64 6.06 -2.48
CA VAL A 78 -16.98 5.42 -3.76
C VAL A 78 -16.87 3.90 -3.64
N MET A 79 -15.77 3.39 -3.06
CA MET A 79 -15.59 1.95 -2.87
C MET A 79 -16.62 1.34 -1.92
N THR A 80 -17.19 2.11 -0.99
CA THR A 80 -18.25 1.64 -0.09
C THR A 80 -19.60 1.58 -0.78
N THR A 81 -19.87 2.51 -1.69
CA THR A 81 -21.17 2.60 -2.35
C THR A 81 -21.27 1.68 -3.57
N GLU A 82 -20.17 1.53 -4.32
CA GLU A 82 -20.22 0.96 -5.68
C GLU A 82 -19.42 -0.33 -5.84
N ALA A 83 -18.49 -0.65 -4.93
CA ALA A 83 -17.64 -1.83 -5.08
C ALA A 83 -18.26 -3.08 -4.43
N PRO A 84 -17.94 -4.29 -4.94
CA PRO A 84 -18.37 -5.54 -4.31
C PRO A 84 -17.79 -5.70 -2.90
N SER A 85 -18.41 -6.56 -2.09
CA SER A 85 -18.04 -6.76 -0.68
C SER A 85 -16.62 -7.29 -0.45
N ASP A 86 -16.01 -7.90 -1.46
CA ASP A 86 -14.65 -8.44 -1.43
C ASP A 86 -13.62 -7.52 -2.11
N PHE A 87 -14.01 -6.28 -2.46
CA PHE A 87 -13.12 -5.31 -3.10
C PHE A 87 -11.99 -4.87 -2.16
N ILE A 88 -10.74 -4.98 -2.63
CA ILE A 88 -9.55 -4.75 -1.81
C ILE A 88 -9.25 -3.25 -1.75
N ARG A 89 -9.22 -2.68 -0.55
CA ARG A 89 -8.97 -1.25 -0.30
C ARG A 89 -7.59 -1.07 0.31
N ILE A 90 -6.64 -0.54 -0.45
CA ILE A 90 -5.27 -0.32 -0.02
C ILE A 90 -4.98 1.18 0.11
N ALA A 91 -4.45 1.61 1.24
CA ALA A 91 -3.96 2.98 1.43
C ALA A 91 -2.44 3.00 1.29
N GLY A 92 -1.86 3.98 0.61
CA GLY A 92 -0.42 4.21 0.67
C GLY A 92 -0.04 4.80 2.02
N ILE A 93 1.02 4.26 2.64
CA ILE A 93 1.57 4.73 3.91
C ILE A 93 3.05 5.03 3.70
N CYS A 94 3.51 6.21 4.12
CA CYS A 94 4.92 6.57 4.04
C CYS A 94 5.36 7.54 5.14
N GLY A 95 6.65 7.86 5.15
CA GLY A 95 7.24 8.82 6.09
C GLY A 95 7.91 8.14 7.29
N PRO A 96 8.47 8.94 8.22
CA PRO A 96 8.99 8.43 9.47
C PRO A 96 7.87 7.83 10.33
N THR A 97 8.23 7.00 11.33
CA THR A 97 7.28 6.18 12.11
C THR A 97 6.05 6.95 12.60
N ARG A 98 6.23 8.12 13.24
CA ARG A 98 5.09 8.92 13.73
C ARG A 98 4.10 9.30 12.62
N GLN A 99 4.61 9.70 11.45
CA GLN A 99 3.76 10.05 10.32
C GLN A 99 3.05 8.81 9.79
N ALA A 100 3.80 7.75 9.51
CA ALA A 100 3.27 6.50 8.97
C ALA A 100 2.20 5.87 9.89
N GLU A 101 2.38 5.97 11.21
CA GLU A 101 1.41 5.51 12.20
C GLU A 101 0.11 6.32 12.14
N GLY A 102 0.21 7.65 12.05
CA GLY A 102 -0.95 8.52 11.83
C GLY A 102 -1.67 8.26 10.51
N GLU A 103 -0.92 8.00 9.43
CA GLU A 103 -1.49 7.62 8.13
C GLU A 103 -2.19 6.26 8.20
N ALA A 104 -1.63 5.28 8.90
CA ALA A 104 -2.24 3.98 9.15
C ALA A 104 -3.54 4.12 9.95
N GLY A 105 -3.55 4.96 10.99
CA GLY A 105 -4.72 5.22 11.82
C GLY A 105 -5.85 5.87 11.03
N LEU A 106 -5.53 6.84 10.16
CA LEU A 106 -6.49 7.44 9.25
C LEU A 106 -7.02 6.44 8.22
N ALA A 107 -6.14 5.64 7.60
CA ALA A 107 -6.57 4.61 6.65
C ALA A 107 -7.53 3.61 7.30
N ARG A 108 -7.23 3.17 8.53
CA ARG A 108 -8.11 2.29 9.31
C ARG A 108 -9.46 2.95 9.61
N SER A 109 -9.49 4.21 10.03
CA SER A 109 -10.75 4.90 10.35
C SER A 109 -11.64 5.12 9.13
N LEU A 110 -11.05 5.21 7.94
CA LEU A 110 -11.75 5.30 6.65
C LEU A 110 -12.12 3.93 6.05
N GLY A 111 -11.83 2.83 6.75
CA GLY A 111 -12.20 1.48 6.31
C GLY A 111 -11.32 0.90 5.20
N TYR A 112 -10.06 1.34 5.08
CA TYR A 112 -9.06 0.63 4.26
C TYR A 112 -8.65 -0.68 4.94
N HIS A 113 -8.37 -1.71 4.14
CA HIS A 113 -8.09 -3.05 4.63
C HIS A 113 -6.61 -3.24 4.97
N ALA A 114 -5.71 -2.66 4.18
CA ALA A 114 -4.28 -2.72 4.41
C ALA A 114 -3.54 -1.47 3.91
N GLY A 115 -2.34 -1.26 4.42
CA GLY A 115 -1.45 -0.18 4.02
C GLY A 115 -0.31 -0.65 3.11
N LEU A 116 -0.16 -0.11 1.91
CA LEU A 116 1.04 -0.27 1.09
C LEU A 116 2.16 0.60 1.70
N LEU A 117 3.05 -0.02 2.46
CA LEU A 117 4.05 0.65 3.28
C LEU A 117 5.33 0.92 2.47
N SER A 118 5.63 2.20 2.26
CA SER A 118 6.90 2.65 1.68
C SER A 118 7.93 2.94 2.76
N LEU A 119 9.13 2.38 2.59
CA LEU A 119 10.29 2.62 3.46
C LEU A 119 11.24 3.70 2.93
N SER A 120 10.83 4.42 1.88
CA SER A 120 11.64 5.46 1.21
C SER A 120 12.11 6.59 2.12
N ALA A 121 11.35 6.88 3.20
CA ALA A 121 11.69 7.94 4.15
C ALA A 121 12.80 7.52 5.13
N LEU A 122 13.08 6.22 5.26
CA LEU A 122 14.05 5.66 6.20
C LEU A 122 15.33 5.24 5.47
N LYS A 123 15.89 6.04 4.55
CA LYS A 123 17.01 5.60 3.67
C LYS A 123 18.23 5.05 4.40
N GLU A 124 18.60 5.70 5.50
CA GLU A 124 19.80 5.38 6.29
C GLU A 124 19.52 4.44 7.47
N ALA A 125 18.27 3.99 7.65
CA ALA A 125 17.92 3.08 8.72
C ALA A 125 18.48 1.68 8.46
N ASP A 126 18.96 1.04 9.53
CA ASP A 126 19.34 -0.37 9.52
C ASP A 126 18.11 -1.30 9.57
N ASP A 127 18.34 -2.60 9.41
CA ASP A 127 17.27 -3.59 9.37
C ASP A 127 16.49 -3.66 10.70
N ASP A 128 17.12 -3.36 11.85
CA ASP A 128 16.43 -3.33 13.15
C ASP A 128 15.42 -2.19 13.23
N ALA A 129 15.85 -0.98 12.86
CA ALA A 129 14.99 0.19 12.80
C ALA A 129 13.86 0.04 11.77
N LEU A 130 14.16 -0.55 10.60
CA LEU A 130 13.15 -0.84 9.57
C LEU A 130 12.10 -1.85 10.06
N ILE A 131 12.51 -2.93 10.72
CA ILE A 131 11.58 -3.94 11.24
C ILE A 131 10.76 -3.38 12.40
N HIS A 132 11.37 -2.59 13.29
CA HIS A 132 10.63 -1.88 14.33
C HIS A 132 9.57 -0.96 13.73
N HIS A 133 9.94 -0.15 12.73
CA HIS A 133 9.00 0.69 12.00
C HIS A 133 7.83 -0.13 11.41
N CYS A 134 8.13 -1.23 10.69
CA CYS A 134 7.10 -2.08 10.11
C CYS A 134 6.14 -2.64 11.16
N ARG A 135 6.65 -3.10 12.31
CA ARG A 135 5.83 -3.62 13.42
C ARG A 135 4.90 -2.55 13.99
N THR A 136 5.42 -1.35 14.26
CA THR A 136 4.59 -0.24 14.77
C THR A 136 3.42 0.06 13.83
N ILE A 137 3.64 0.05 12.52
CA ILE A 137 2.55 0.28 11.56
C ILE A 137 1.59 -0.92 11.50
N ALA A 138 2.12 -2.14 11.58
CA ALA A 138 1.36 -3.38 11.54
C ALA A 138 0.45 -3.58 12.76
N ASP A 139 0.79 -2.97 13.91
CA ASP A 139 -0.07 -2.90 15.11
C ASP A 139 -1.32 -2.05 14.88
N VAL A 140 -1.27 -1.08 13.96
CA VAL A 140 -2.40 -0.20 13.62
C VAL A 140 -3.27 -0.79 12.52
N LEU A 141 -2.67 -1.23 11.40
CA LEU A 141 -3.35 -1.71 10.20
C LEU A 141 -2.51 -2.83 9.53
N PRO A 142 -3.13 -3.89 8.97
CA PRO A 142 -2.38 -4.85 8.15
C PRO A 142 -1.55 -4.17 7.06
N ILE A 143 -0.35 -4.68 6.79
CA ILE A 143 0.59 -4.04 5.85
C ILE A 143 0.86 -4.90 4.62
N MET A 144 0.92 -4.22 3.48
CA MET A 144 1.49 -4.72 2.23
C MET A 144 2.89 -4.09 2.09
N GLY A 145 3.94 -4.91 2.08
CA GLY A 145 5.31 -4.41 1.88
C GLY A 145 5.49 -3.83 0.48
N PHE A 146 6.31 -2.79 0.32
CA PHE A 146 6.59 -2.20 -0.98
C PHE A 146 8.09 -2.17 -1.29
N TYR A 147 8.54 -3.07 -2.17
CA TYR A 147 9.91 -3.06 -2.68
C TYR A 147 10.01 -2.14 -3.89
N LEU A 148 10.13 -0.84 -3.64
CA LEU A 148 10.30 0.16 -4.68
C LEU A 148 11.78 0.27 -5.10
N GLN A 149 12.03 0.35 -6.41
CA GLN A 149 13.39 0.56 -6.93
C GLN A 149 13.98 1.93 -6.52
N PRO A 150 15.31 2.05 -6.37
CA PRO A 150 15.96 3.31 -5.97
C PRO A 150 15.77 4.50 -6.93
N SER A 151 15.65 4.25 -8.23
CA SER A 151 15.56 5.31 -9.26
C SER A 151 14.30 6.18 -9.15
N VAL A 152 13.26 5.70 -8.47
CA VAL A 152 12.01 6.44 -8.19
C VAL A 152 11.79 6.64 -6.69
N GLY A 153 12.89 6.66 -5.91
CA GLY A 153 12.87 7.02 -4.50
C GLY A 153 12.77 5.85 -3.52
N GLY A 154 12.79 4.61 -4.00
CA GLY A 154 12.89 3.43 -3.14
C GLY A 154 14.29 3.21 -2.53
N ARG A 155 14.51 2.04 -1.94
CA ARG A 155 15.81 1.62 -1.41
C ARG A 155 16.02 0.12 -1.63
N ILE A 156 17.27 -0.31 -1.69
CA ILE A 156 17.61 -1.74 -1.68
C ILE A 156 17.34 -2.28 -0.27
N LEU A 157 16.66 -3.42 -0.21
CA LEU A 157 16.32 -4.12 1.02
C LEU A 157 16.96 -5.50 0.97
N SER A 158 17.66 -5.86 2.06
CA SER A 158 18.44 -7.09 2.14
C SER A 158 17.54 -8.32 2.23
N TYR A 159 18.08 -9.50 1.91
CA TYR A 159 17.42 -10.76 2.22
C TYR A 159 17.08 -10.90 3.72
N GLY A 160 18.00 -10.45 4.60
CA GLY A 160 17.82 -10.49 6.05
C GLY A 160 16.62 -9.65 6.52
N PHE A 161 16.45 -8.46 5.95
CA PHE A 161 15.25 -7.64 6.14
C PHE A 161 14.00 -8.43 5.75
N TRP A 162 13.95 -8.99 4.53
CA TRP A 162 12.76 -9.68 4.05
C TRP A 162 12.40 -10.90 4.89
N ARG A 163 13.39 -11.68 5.35
CA ARG A 163 13.17 -12.82 6.26
C ARG A 163 12.49 -12.40 7.56
N ARG A 164 12.89 -11.27 8.13
CA ARG A 164 12.28 -10.72 9.36
C ARG A 164 10.95 -10.01 9.09
N PHE A 165 10.80 -9.39 7.93
CA PHE A 165 9.58 -8.68 7.55
C PHE A 165 8.41 -9.64 7.42
N VAL A 166 8.61 -10.78 6.73
CA VAL A 166 7.56 -11.78 6.54
C VAL A 166 7.15 -12.49 7.84
N GLU A 167 7.95 -12.41 8.91
CA GLU A 167 7.59 -12.93 10.24
C GLU A 167 6.60 -12.03 10.98
N ILE A 168 6.38 -10.79 10.53
CA ILE A 168 5.36 -9.90 11.09
C ILE A 168 3.98 -10.44 10.70
N GLU A 169 3.21 -10.90 11.69
CA GLU A 169 1.91 -11.58 11.47
C GLU A 169 0.95 -10.78 10.57
N GLN A 170 0.89 -9.46 10.77
CA GLN A 170 0.00 -8.55 10.05
C GLN A 170 0.54 -8.13 8.66
N VAL A 171 1.64 -8.73 8.17
CA VAL A 171 2.02 -8.69 6.76
C VAL A 171 1.12 -9.62 5.97
N VAL A 172 0.38 -9.04 5.02
CA VAL A 172 -0.63 -9.75 4.21
C VAL A 172 -0.26 -9.83 2.74
N ALA A 173 0.64 -8.98 2.26
CA ALA A 173 1.11 -9.00 0.88
C ALA A 173 2.44 -8.27 0.71
N ILE A 174 3.08 -8.43 -0.45
CA ILE A 174 4.25 -7.66 -0.87
C ILE A 174 4.10 -7.27 -2.33
N LYS A 175 4.23 -5.97 -2.61
CA LYS A 175 4.42 -5.43 -3.96
C LYS A 175 5.90 -5.35 -4.28
N ILE A 176 6.35 -6.14 -5.25
CA ILE A 176 7.74 -6.31 -5.66
C ILE A 176 7.94 -5.53 -6.96
N ALA A 177 8.39 -4.27 -6.84
CA ALA A 177 8.71 -3.40 -7.97
C ALA A 177 10.19 -2.94 -8.02
N PRO A 178 11.19 -3.81 -7.75
CA PRO A 178 12.59 -3.45 -7.92
C PRO A 178 13.03 -3.45 -9.39
N PHE A 179 12.24 -4.06 -10.29
CA PHE A 179 12.60 -4.31 -11.69
C PHE A 179 13.97 -5.00 -11.85
N ASN A 180 14.32 -5.81 -10.86
CA ASN A 180 15.58 -6.53 -10.79
C ASN A 180 15.31 -7.98 -10.36
N ARG A 181 15.81 -8.94 -11.15
CA ARG A 181 15.60 -10.37 -10.93
C ARG A 181 16.12 -10.83 -9.57
N TYR A 182 17.34 -10.44 -9.18
CA TYR A 182 17.97 -10.91 -7.95
C TYR A 182 17.30 -10.33 -6.70
N GLN A 183 16.95 -9.04 -6.73
CA GLN A 183 16.19 -8.40 -5.65
C GLN A 183 14.79 -9.01 -5.50
N THR A 184 14.15 -9.39 -6.62
CA THR A 184 12.88 -10.13 -6.59
C THR A 184 13.05 -11.51 -5.93
N LEU A 185 14.15 -12.22 -6.25
CA LEU A 185 14.43 -13.53 -5.66
C LEU A 185 14.63 -13.46 -4.14
N ASP A 186 15.21 -12.38 -3.59
CA ASP A 186 15.35 -12.21 -2.15
C ASP A 186 13.98 -12.23 -1.44
N VAL A 187 12.97 -11.55 -2.00
CA VAL A 187 11.61 -11.56 -1.46
C VAL A 187 10.97 -12.95 -1.58
N LEU A 188 11.07 -13.56 -2.76
CA LEU A 188 10.46 -14.87 -3.01
C LEU A 188 11.03 -15.94 -2.09
N ARG A 189 12.35 -15.96 -1.90
CA ARG A 189 13.03 -16.87 -0.97
C ARG A 189 12.60 -16.62 0.45
N ALA A 190 12.53 -15.36 0.89
CA ALA A 190 12.14 -15.04 2.25
C ALA A 190 10.73 -15.56 2.58
N VAL A 191 9.79 -15.39 1.65
CA VAL A 191 8.42 -15.91 1.77
C VAL A 191 8.39 -17.43 1.74
N ALA A 192 9.08 -18.07 0.79
CA ALA A 192 9.17 -19.53 0.70
C ALA A 192 9.73 -20.18 1.99
N GLU A 193 10.78 -19.60 2.56
CA GLU A 193 11.45 -20.11 3.76
C GLU A 193 10.72 -19.76 5.07
N SER A 194 9.71 -18.88 5.04
CA SER A 194 8.96 -18.45 6.23
C SER A 194 7.81 -19.38 6.65
N GLY A 195 7.42 -20.32 5.78
CA GLY A 195 6.19 -21.12 5.97
C GLY A 195 4.89 -20.37 5.68
N ARG A 196 4.94 -19.08 5.33
CA ARG A 196 3.77 -18.21 5.10
C ARG A 196 3.36 -18.04 3.63
N VAL A 197 3.76 -18.96 2.76
CA VAL A 197 3.45 -18.91 1.31
C VAL A 197 1.95 -18.82 1.03
N ARG A 198 1.11 -19.38 1.91
CA ARG A 198 -0.36 -19.35 1.78
C ARG A 198 -1.01 -18.13 2.44
N ASP A 199 -0.23 -17.29 3.12
CA ASP A 199 -0.72 -16.16 3.90
C ASP A 199 -0.31 -14.81 3.32
N ILE A 200 0.77 -14.75 2.53
CA ILE A 200 1.32 -13.52 1.96
C ILE A 200 1.14 -13.53 0.45
N ALA A 201 0.29 -12.64 -0.06
CA ALA A 201 0.11 -12.47 -1.50
C ALA A 201 1.27 -11.67 -2.13
N LEU A 202 1.64 -11.99 -3.36
CA LEU A 202 2.75 -11.35 -4.07
C LEU A 202 2.23 -10.60 -5.30
N TYR A 203 2.58 -9.32 -5.40
CA TYR A 203 2.16 -8.39 -6.43
C TYR A 203 3.38 -7.76 -7.11
N THR A 204 3.19 -7.25 -8.33
CA THR A 204 4.18 -6.44 -9.07
C THR A 204 3.66 -5.02 -9.28
#